data_AF-A0A094AQ15-F1
#
_entry.id   AF-A0A094AQ15-F1
#
_cell.length_a   1.000
_cell.length_b   1.000
_cell.length_c   1.000
_cell.angle_alpha   90.00
_cell.angle_beta   90.00
_cell.angle_gamma   90.00
#
_symmetry.space_group_name_H-M   'P 1'
#
loop_
_entity.id
_entity.type
_entity.pdbx_description
1 polymer ?
#
loop_
_entity_poly.entity_id
_entity_poly.type
_entity_poly.pdbx_seq_one_letter_code
_entity_poly.pdbx_strand_id
1 'polypeptide(L)'
;MLSISNPNNMVPLCDAMLELDILAQKLVPYASSSFSCFSKLTIREADFEKRLSIQYPGNFLPNLVVAERHRLIQLVCGHNKSSRVIWGSWFPTSDRPSRDKLIDFLVEIRQWRANSPATFACSDMVELFDSIPLDMRPLPPLACRLPTNEMALNMLMYNTFVGCSLAMIATTDVDPASHELESMNLVYQSLCITAGLMESRNDQSENRDKPCDAIRMGISIYIYQIGRRCFSRAWQQWMIAILRSIGPEGLSNGFTSANTLEIMFQLEAKIRLHTTEQRNNIEYSPLGCIRDRLIPLLLPPGSDGQQLAFYLRYRNDEVDGSERAVEVVAKATWKQDIFGKMESLELNVYEAGISGHGILQERPRALALFHSWRSEVDKGWHGYLPKDVQDGFLVMEKVSHTA
;
A
#
# COMPACT_ATOMS: atom_id res chain seq x y z
N MET A 1 -32.91 12.80 -24.55
CA MET A 1 -33.13 11.52 -23.84
C MET A 1 -32.05 10.55 -24.29
N LEU A 2 -31.01 10.34 -23.50
CA LEU A 2 -29.97 9.34 -23.76
C LEU A 2 -30.55 7.98 -23.34
N SER A 3 -30.69 7.04 -24.27
CA SER A 3 -31.23 5.73 -23.93
C SER A 3 -30.22 4.96 -23.08
N ILE A 4 -30.73 4.39 -21.99
CA ILE A 4 -30.02 3.54 -21.02
C ILE A 4 -29.52 2.23 -21.68
N SER A 5 -29.87 2.00 -22.95
CA SER A 5 -29.59 0.78 -23.71
C SER A 5 -28.29 0.79 -24.54
N ASN A 6 -27.53 1.89 -24.56
CA ASN A 6 -26.23 1.90 -25.26
C ASN A 6 -25.07 1.59 -24.29
N PRO A 7 -24.43 0.41 -24.36
CA PRO A 7 -23.37 0.02 -23.43
C PRO A 7 -22.17 0.98 -23.43
N ASN A 8 -21.94 1.72 -24.51
CA ASN A 8 -20.89 2.74 -24.60
C ASN A 8 -21.12 3.93 -23.64
N ASN A 9 -22.38 4.21 -23.28
CA ASN A 9 -22.71 5.30 -22.35
C ASN A 9 -22.47 4.90 -20.88
N MET A 10 -22.29 3.60 -20.59
CA MET A 10 -22.05 3.08 -19.25
C MET A 10 -20.56 2.94 -18.91
N VAL A 11 -19.68 2.95 -19.92
CA VAL A 11 -18.22 2.81 -19.73
C VAL A 11 -17.64 3.85 -18.77
N PRO A 12 -17.94 5.17 -18.90
CA PRO A 12 -17.40 6.17 -17.98
C PRO A 12 -17.87 5.99 -16.54
N LEU A 13 -19.10 5.50 -16.34
CA LEU A 13 -19.64 5.22 -15.01
C LEU A 13 -18.94 4.00 -14.39
N CYS A 14 -18.75 2.93 -15.17
CA CYS A 14 -18.02 1.74 -14.74
C CYS A 14 -16.57 2.08 -14.36
N ASP A 15 -15.86 2.87 -15.16
CA ASP A 15 -14.47 3.22 -14.89
C ASP A 15 -14.35 4.07 -13.61
N ALA A 16 -15.23 5.06 -13.41
CA ALA A 16 -15.27 5.85 -12.17
C ALA A 16 -15.57 4.97 -10.94
N MET A 17 -16.43 3.96 -11.09
CA MET A 17 -16.73 2.99 -10.05
C MET A 17 -15.53 2.09 -9.71
N LEU A 18 -14.71 1.71 -10.69
CA LEU A 18 -13.49 0.94 -10.48
C LEU A 18 -12.40 1.78 -9.79
N GLU A 19 -12.22 3.04 -10.20
CA GLU A 19 -11.32 3.98 -9.52
C GLU A 19 -11.71 4.17 -8.05
N LEU A 20 -13.01 4.31 -7.79
CA LEU A 20 -13.58 4.37 -6.45
C LEU A 20 -13.30 3.10 -5.63
N ASP A 21 -13.41 1.91 -6.23
CA ASP A 21 -13.09 0.64 -5.55
C ASP A 21 -11.62 0.60 -5.14
N ILE A 22 -10.70 0.92 -6.06
CA ILE A 22 -9.25 0.94 -5.77
C ILE A 22 -8.92 1.94 -4.66
N LEU A 23 -9.60 3.10 -4.65
CA LEU A 23 -9.41 4.13 -3.64
C LEU A 23 -10.02 3.70 -2.29
N ALA A 24 -11.21 3.13 -2.28
CA ALA A 24 -11.86 2.62 -1.08
C ALA A 24 -11.05 1.52 -0.40
N GLN A 25 -10.44 0.62 -1.18
CA GLN A 25 -9.51 -0.42 -0.70
C GLN A 25 -8.30 0.14 0.06
N LYS A 26 -7.98 1.44 -0.07
CA LYS A 26 -6.90 2.10 0.68
C LYS A 26 -7.35 2.79 1.95
N LEU A 27 -8.53 3.38 1.92
CA LEU A 27 -9.02 4.24 2.99
C LEU A 27 -9.61 3.44 4.15
N VAL A 28 -10.12 2.25 3.84
CA VAL A 28 -10.71 1.36 4.81
C VAL A 28 -10.12 -0.03 4.53
N PRO A 29 -9.63 -0.77 5.55
CA PRO A 29 -9.42 -2.20 5.38
C PRO A 29 -10.72 -2.76 4.81
N TYR A 30 -10.77 -3.44 3.69
CA TYR A 30 -12.04 -3.80 3.06
C TYR A 30 -12.01 -5.29 2.73
N ALA A 31 -12.90 -6.07 3.34
CA ALA A 31 -12.90 -7.53 3.21
C ALA A 31 -13.50 -8.02 1.86
N SER A 32 -14.34 -7.23 1.21
CA SER A 32 -15.11 -7.64 0.02
C SER A 32 -15.45 -6.44 -0.84
N SER A 33 -15.02 -6.38 -2.11
CA SER A 33 -15.40 -5.28 -3.03
C SER A 33 -16.91 -5.10 -3.05
N SER A 34 -17.35 -3.85 -3.14
CA SER A 34 -18.75 -3.49 -3.31
C SER A 34 -19.38 -4.20 -4.52
N PHE A 35 -18.55 -4.63 -5.49
CA PHE A 35 -18.93 -5.36 -6.69
C PHE A 35 -19.05 -6.88 -6.49
N SER A 36 -18.53 -7.43 -5.40
CA SER A 36 -18.64 -8.88 -5.11
C SER A 36 -20.06 -9.31 -4.74
N CYS A 37 -20.87 -8.40 -4.16
CA CYS A 37 -22.32 -8.57 -4.00
C CYS A 37 -23.08 -8.61 -5.33
N PHE A 38 -22.44 -8.17 -6.42
CA PHE A 38 -22.96 -8.21 -7.77
C PHE A 38 -22.13 -9.15 -8.65
N SER A 39 -22.00 -10.42 -8.26
CA SER A 39 -21.29 -11.47 -9.02
C SER A 39 -21.75 -11.64 -10.48
N LYS A 40 -22.91 -11.06 -10.85
CA LYS A 40 -23.44 -11.01 -12.23
C LYS A 40 -23.05 -9.74 -13.01
N LEU A 41 -22.59 -8.69 -12.32
CA LEU A 41 -22.07 -7.43 -12.90
C LEU A 41 -20.55 -7.30 -12.74
N THR A 42 -19.90 -8.18 -11.97
CA THR A 42 -18.46 -8.39 -12.06
C THR A 42 -18.18 -8.78 -13.49
N ILE A 43 -17.65 -7.80 -14.22
CA ILE A 43 -17.21 -7.91 -15.58
C ILE A 43 -16.27 -9.11 -15.58
N ARG A 44 -16.65 -10.18 -16.26
CA ARG A 44 -15.88 -11.42 -16.30
C ARG A 44 -14.46 -11.07 -16.75
N GLU A 45 -13.47 -11.68 -16.11
CA GLU A 45 -12.04 -11.57 -16.46
C GLU A 45 -11.81 -11.72 -17.99
N ALA A 46 -12.63 -12.52 -18.67
CA ALA A 46 -12.59 -12.75 -20.12
C ALA A 46 -13.17 -11.62 -21.01
N ASP A 47 -13.91 -10.65 -20.47
CA ASP A 47 -14.59 -9.61 -21.25
C ASP A 47 -13.81 -8.28 -21.35
N PHE A 48 -12.71 -8.12 -20.59
CA PHE A 48 -11.90 -6.89 -20.64
C PHE A 48 -10.99 -6.81 -21.86
N GLU A 49 -10.47 -7.93 -22.38
CA GLU A 49 -9.72 -7.93 -23.65
C GLU A 49 -10.58 -7.50 -24.85
N LYS A 50 -11.91 -7.61 -24.75
CA LYS A 50 -12.87 -7.34 -25.84
C LYS A 50 -13.72 -6.10 -25.64
N ARG A 51 -13.66 -5.41 -24.49
CA ARG A 51 -14.43 -4.17 -24.28
C ARG A 51 -13.71 -2.97 -24.91
N LEU A 52 -14.25 -2.59 -26.08
CA LEU A 52 -14.26 -1.26 -26.68
C LEU A 52 -13.26 -0.28 -26.08
N SER A 53 -12.13 -0.13 -26.76
CA SER A 53 -11.23 1.01 -26.59
C SER A 53 -12.08 2.29 -26.51
N ILE A 54 -11.99 3.02 -25.40
CA ILE A 54 -12.54 4.37 -25.34
C ILE A 54 -11.83 5.15 -26.44
N GLN A 55 -12.57 5.49 -27.49
CA GLN A 55 -12.06 6.37 -28.54
C GLN A 55 -12.09 7.77 -27.97
N TYR A 56 -10.96 8.20 -27.39
CA TYR A 56 -10.77 9.60 -27.11
C TYR A 56 -10.62 10.32 -28.46
N PRO A 57 -11.43 11.36 -28.74
CA PRO A 57 -11.29 12.10 -29.98
C PRO A 57 -9.91 12.78 -30.02
N GLY A 58 -9.07 12.35 -30.97
CA GLY A 58 -7.76 12.93 -31.26
C GLY A 58 -6.55 12.17 -30.68
N ASN A 59 -5.48 12.07 -31.47
CA ASN A 59 -4.19 11.45 -31.12
C ASN A 59 -3.31 12.38 -30.25
N PHE A 60 -3.90 13.09 -29.29
CA PHE A 60 -3.14 13.93 -28.38
C PHE A 60 -2.57 13.07 -27.24
N LEU A 61 -1.29 13.26 -26.91
CA LEU A 61 -0.58 12.49 -25.88
C LEU A 61 -1.35 12.37 -24.54
N PRO A 62 -1.99 13.44 -24.00
CA PRO A 62 -2.76 13.33 -22.75
C PRO A 62 -3.92 12.34 -22.82
N ASN A 63 -4.60 12.24 -23.97
CA ASN A 63 -5.72 11.32 -24.15
C ASN A 63 -5.25 9.85 -24.15
N LEU A 64 -4.08 9.59 -24.71
CA LEU A 64 -3.48 8.24 -24.74
C LEU A 64 -3.03 7.81 -23.34
N VAL A 65 -2.41 8.70 -22.57
CA VAL A 65 -1.99 8.43 -21.18
C VAL A 65 -3.19 8.10 -20.28
N VAL A 66 -4.29 8.84 -20.43
CA VAL A 66 -5.53 8.56 -19.69
C VAL A 66 -6.14 7.22 -20.12
N ALA A 67 -6.14 6.90 -21.41
CA ALA A 67 -6.62 5.59 -21.89
C ALA A 67 -5.79 4.43 -21.32
N GLU A 68 -4.46 4.57 -21.27
CA GLU A 68 -3.56 3.57 -20.67
C GLU A 68 -3.79 3.43 -19.16
N ARG A 69 -4.03 4.54 -18.45
CA ARG A 69 -4.43 4.54 -17.03
C ARG A 69 -5.68 3.70 -16.80
N HIS A 70 -6.71 3.91 -17.61
CA HIS A 70 -7.95 3.14 -17.49
C HIS A 70 -7.72 1.66 -17.72
N ARG A 71 -6.92 1.28 -18.72
CA ARG A 71 -6.53 -0.14 -18.93
C ARG A 71 -5.80 -0.73 -17.73
N LEU A 72 -4.94 0.04 -17.06
CA LEU A 72 -4.25 -0.41 -15.84
C LEU A 72 -5.24 -0.65 -14.70
N ILE A 73 -6.17 0.29 -14.48
CA ILE A 73 -7.22 0.17 -13.48
C ILE A 73 -8.07 -1.07 -13.75
N GLN A 74 -8.47 -1.28 -15.00
CA GLN A 74 -9.25 -2.45 -15.42
C GLN A 74 -8.50 -3.76 -15.17
N LEU A 75 -7.20 -3.83 -15.50
CA LEU A 75 -6.35 -4.99 -15.21
C LEU A 75 -6.30 -5.28 -13.70
N VAL A 76 -6.00 -4.26 -12.91
CA VAL A 76 -5.92 -4.37 -11.44
C VAL A 76 -7.25 -4.81 -10.84
N CYS A 77 -8.36 -4.28 -11.33
CA CYS A 77 -9.70 -4.66 -10.90
C CYS A 77 -10.11 -6.05 -11.40
N GLY A 78 -9.65 -6.49 -12.57
CA GLY A 78 -9.82 -7.87 -13.05
C GLY A 78 -9.21 -8.86 -12.07
N HIS A 79 -8.03 -8.53 -11.53
CA HIS A 79 -7.37 -9.28 -10.47
C HIS A 79 -7.86 -8.93 -9.05
N ASN A 80 -9.13 -8.58 -8.86
CA ASN A 80 -9.65 -7.95 -7.62
C ASN A 80 -9.19 -8.63 -6.31
N LYS A 81 -9.16 -9.97 -6.28
CA LYS A 81 -8.67 -10.71 -5.10
C LYS A 81 -7.18 -10.45 -4.86
N SER A 82 -6.36 -10.56 -5.90
CA SER A 82 -4.91 -10.35 -5.83
C SER A 82 -4.56 -8.89 -5.60
N SER A 83 -5.15 -7.98 -6.36
CA SER A 83 -4.91 -6.54 -6.24
C SER A 83 -5.26 -6.04 -4.86
N ARG A 84 -6.32 -6.52 -4.20
CA ARG A 84 -6.59 -6.16 -2.80
C ARG A 84 -5.50 -6.51 -1.82
N VAL A 85 -4.78 -7.60 -2.04
CA VAL A 85 -3.69 -8.00 -1.14
C VAL A 85 -2.38 -7.31 -1.49
N ILE A 86 -2.15 -7.08 -2.78
CA ILE A 86 -0.99 -6.32 -3.29
C ILE A 86 -1.11 -4.84 -2.90
N TRP A 87 -2.33 -4.31 -2.93
CA TRP A 87 -2.67 -2.92 -2.69
C TRP A 87 -3.04 -2.69 -1.21
N GLY A 88 -3.95 -3.46 -0.64
CA GLY A 88 -4.36 -3.36 0.76
C GLY A 88 -3.29 -3.89 1.72
N SER A 89 -3.20 -3.28 2.90
CA SER A 89 -2.21 -3.69 3.91
C SER A 89 -2.53 -5.01 4.60
N TRP A 90 -3.68 -5.61 4.30
CA TRP A 90 -4.21 -6.70 5.09
C TRP A 90 -5.16 -7.59 4.31
N PHE A 91 -4.87 -8.89 4.31
CA PHE A 91 -5.81 -9.93 3.94
C PHE A 91 -5.59 -11.11 4.90
N PRO A 92 -6.63 -11.70 5.52
CA PRO A 92 -6.47 -12.88 6.37
C PRO A 92 -5.73 -13.98 5.61
N THR A 93 -4.90 -14.72 6.33
CA THR A 93 -3.89 -15.62 5.76
C THR A 93 -4.44 -16.69 4.83
N SER A 94 -5.69 -17.11 5.02
CA SER A 94 -6.37 -18.15 4.22
C SER A 94 -6.73 -17.73 2.79
N ASP A 95 -6.67 -16.45 2.46
CA ASP A 95 -7.13 -15.93 1.16
C ASP A 95 -6.05 -15.09 0.45
N ARG A 96 -4.80 -15.13 0.96
CA ARG A 96 -3.67 -14.50 0.28
C ARG A 96 -3.51 -15.12 -1.12
N PRO A 97 -3.16 -14.33 -2.14
CA PRO A 97 -2.88 -14.88 -3.47
C PRO A 97 -1.75 -15.89 -3.38
N SER A 98 -1.97 -17.07 -3.98
CA SER A 98 -0.90 -18.04 -4.18
C SER A 98 0.23 -17.40 -4.99
N ARG A 99 1.43 -17.94 -4.84
CA ARG A 99 2.61 -17.51 -5.61
C ARG A 99 2.32 -17.47 -7.11
N ASP A 100 1.67 -18.50 -7.65
CA ASP A 100 1.34 -18.58 -9.07
C ASP A 100 0.41 -17.44 -9.52
N LYS A 101 -0.59 -17.07 -8.70
CA LYS A 101 -1.48 -15.94 -9.01
C LYS A 101 -0.76 -14.60 -8.99
N LEU A 102 0.24 -14.43 -8.14
CA LEU A 102 1.08 -13.23 -8.12
C LEU A 102 1.99 -13.17 -9.37
N ILE A 103 2.47 -14.32 -9.83
CA ILE A 103 3.26 -14.42 -11.06
C ILE A 103 2.41 -14.10 -12.29
N ASP A 104 1.21 -14.68 -12.39
CA ASP A 104 0.28 -14.39 -13.49
C ASP A 104 -0.03 -12.89 -13.55
N PHE A 105 -0.36 -12.28 -12.41
CA PHE A 105 -0.57 -10.83 -12.31
C PHE A 105 0.66 -10.03 -12.74
N LEU A 106 1.87 -10.44 -12.32
CA LEU A 106 3.12 -9.80 -12.69
C LEU A 106 3.38 -9.86 -14.21
N VAL A 107 3.07 -10.99 -14.84
CA VAL A 107 3.19 -11.15 -16.30
C VAL A 107 2.25 -10.18 -17.01
N GLU A 108 0.98 -10.14 -16.60
CA GLU A 108 -0.03 -9.26 -17.22
C GLU A 108 0.29 -7.77 -17.05
N ILE A 109 0.68 -7.33 -15.85
CA ILE A 109 0.98 -5.91 -15.61
C ILE A 109 2.27 -5.47 -16.32
N ARG A 110 3.27 -6.37 -16.47
CA ARG A 110 4.47 -6.11 -17.30
C ARG A 110 4.10 -6.02 -18.78
N GLN A 111 3.17 -6.86 -19.24
CA GLN A 111 2.64 -6.77 -20.60
C GLN A 111 1.87 -5.46 -20.82
N TRP A 112 1.12 -4.98 -19.82
CA TRP A 112 0.50 -3.66 -19.87
C TRP A 112 1.54 -2.54 -20.04
N ARG A 113 2.67 -2.57 -19.32
CA ARG A 113 3.76 -1.60 -19.50
C ARG A 113 4.31 -1.63 -20.92
N ALA A 114 4.59 -2.82 -21.46
CA ALA A 114 5.09 -2.98 -22.82
C ALA A 114 4.10 -2.43 -23.88
N ASN A 115 2.81 -2.47 -23.57
CA ASN A 115 1.72 -1.98 -24.42
C ASN A 115 1.27 -0.54 -24.09
N SER A 116 2.04 0.20 -23.26
CA SER A 116 1.70 1.57 -22.83
C SER A 116 2.76 2.62 -23.22
N PRO A 117 3.09 2.76 -24.51
CA PRO A 117 4.16 3.65 -24.95
C PRO A 117 3.87 5.13 -24.64
N ALA A 118 2.62 5.57 -24.49
CA ALA A 118 2.34 6.97 -24.17
C ALA A 118 2.75 7.33 -22.74
N THR A 119 2.53 6.43 -21.78
CA THR A 119 2.95 6.57 -20.39
C THR A 119 4.46 6.46 -20.25
N PHE A 120 5.08 5.53 -20.98
CA PHE A 120 6.51 5.21 -20.85
C PHE A 120 7.39 5.82 -21.95
N ALA A 121 6.89 6.76 -22.75
CA ALA A 121 7.65 7.41 -23.84
C ALA A 121 8.97 8.07 -23.38
N CYS A 122 9.10 8.36 -22.09
CA CYS A 122 10.30 8.95 -21.48
C CYS A 122 10.93 8.05 -20.40
N SER A 123 10.69 6.72 -20.44
CA SER A 123 11.17 5.78 -19.41
C SER A 123 12.68 5.67 -19.34
N ASP A 124 13.40 6.00 -20.41
CA ASP A 124 14.88 5.98 -20.45
C ASP A 124 15.50 6.83 -19.34
N MET A 125 14.84 7.93 -18.95
CA MET A 125 15.26 8.79 -17.83
C MET A 125 15.13 8.09 -16.47
N VAL A 126 14.20 7.15 -16.35
CA VAL A 126 13.95 6.36 -15.12
C VAL A 126 14.87 5.13 -15.07
N GLU A 127 15.12 4.50 -16.21
CA GLU A 127 15.96 3.31 -16.36
C GLU A 127 17.47 3.63 -16.27
N LEU A 128 17.87 4.87 -16.57
CA LEU A 128 19.27 5.32 -16.39
C LEU A 128 19.78 5.09 -14.96
N PHE A 129 18.90 5.17 -13.96
CA PHE A 129 19.26 4.99 -12.55
C PHE A 129 19.51 3.54 -12.15
N ASP A 130 19.11 2.57 -12.99
CA ASP A 130 19.36 1.14 -12.75
C ASP A 130 20.82 0.75 -12.98
N SER A 131 21.60 1.62 -13.62
CA SER A 131 23.06 1.48 -13.76
C SER A 131 23.86 1.84 -12.50
N ILE A 132 23.27 2.58 -11.55
CA ILE A 132 23.93 2.99 -10.31
C ILE A 132 23.61 1.97 -9.21
N PRO A 133 24.63 1.39 -8.52
CA PRO A 133 24.42 0.53 -7.36
C PRO A 133 23.48 1.17 -6.35
N LEU A 134 22.54 0.39 -5.80
CA LEU A 134 21.41 0.92 -5.05
C LEU A 134 21.83 1.74 -3.81
N ASP A 135 22.94 1.35 -3.19
CA ASP A 135 23.60 2.00 -2.05
C ASP A 135 24.29 3.32 -2.41
N MET A 136 24.62 3.55 -3.69
CA MET A 136 25.27 4.76 -4.19
C MET A 136 24.29 5.76 -4.83
N ARG A 137 23.00 5.44 -4.87
CA ARG A 137 22.00 6.30 -5.50
C ARG A 137 21.82 7.60 -4.71
N PRO A 138 21.76 8.77 -5.39
CA PRO A 138 21.78 10.06 -4.73
C PRO A 138 20.53 10.33 -3.86
N LEU A 139 20.75 11.11 -2.80
CA LEU A 139 19.72 11.66 -1.92
C LEU A 139 20.00 13.17 -1.68
N PRO A 140 19.03 14.09 -1.88
CA PRO A 140 17.65 13.85 -2.35
C PRO A 140 17.63 13.17 -3.74
N PRO A 141 16.56 12.42 -4.06
CA PRO A 141 16.46 11.68 -5.32
C PRO A 141 16.50 12.66 -6.50
N LEU A 142 17.11 12.23 -7.61
CA LEU A 142 17.11 13.04 -8.83
C LEU A 142 15.67 13.16 -9.37
N ALA A 143 15.24 14.39 -9.64
CA ALA A 143 13.89 14.67 -10.12
C ALA A 143 13.69 14.15 -11.55
N CYS A 144 12.79 13.18 -11.72
CA CYS A 144 12.36 12.72 -13.03
C CYS A 144 11.24 13.63 -13.56
N ARG A 145 11.58 14.51 -14.51
CA ARG A 145 10.63 15.44 -15.11
C ARG A 145 9.89 14.78 -16.27
N LEU A 146 8.64 14.43 -16.02
CA LEU A 146 7.75 13.84 -17.02
C LEU A 146 6.88 14.92 -17.69
N PRO A 147 6.48 14.75 -18.97
CA PRO A 147 5.67 15.74 -19.68
C PRO A 147 4.32 16.07 -19.02
N THR A 148 3.73 15.12 -18.28
CA THR A 148 2.45 15.31 -17.59
C THR A 148 2.43 14.61 -16.24
N ASN A 149 1.64 15.14 -15.30
CA ASN A 149 1.41 14.49 -14.00
C ASN A 149 0.71 13.13 -14.14
N GLU A 150 -0.14 12.95 -15.16
CA GLU A 150 -0.82 11.67 -15.41
C GLU A 150 0.18 10.55 -15.75
N MET A 151 1.21 10.84 -16.56
CA MET A 151 2.27 9.87 -16.83
C MET A 151 2.96 9.45 -15.53
N ALA A 152 3.31 10.43 -14.68
CA ALA A 152 3.95 10.18 -13.40
C ALA A 152 3.07 9.31 -12.47
N LEU A 153 1.78 9.62 -12.36
CA LEU A 153 0.84 8.86 -11.55
C LEU A 153 0.64 7.42 -12.08
N ASN A 154 0.56 7.23 -13.41
CA ASN A 154 0.49 5.90 -14.01
C ASN A 154 1.74 5.07 -13.71
N MET A 155 2.92 5.67 -13.85
CA MET A 155 4.19 5.01 -13.53
C MET A 155 4.31 4.67 -12.04
N LEU A 156 3.87 5.57 -11.14
CA LEU A 156 3.82 5.29 -9.71
C LEU A 156 2.85 4.15 -9.37
N MET A 157 1.68 4.09 -10.02
CA MET A 157 0.73 2.99 -9.87
C MET A 157 1.34 1.67 -10.30
N TYR A 158 1.94 1.62 -11.49
CA TYR A 158 2.67 0.45 -11.99
C TYR A 158 3.77 -0.01 -11.02
N ASN A 159 4.68 0.89 -10.63
CA ASN A 159 5.78 0.59 -9.72
C ASN A 159 5.29 0.07 -8.36
N THR A 160 4.17 0.60 -7.88
CA THR A 160 3.56 0.17 -6.63
C THR A 160 3.04 -1.26 -6.73
N PHE A 161 2.22 -1.57 -7.75
CA PHE A 161 1.67 -2.92 -7.93
C PHE A 161 2.75 -3.97 -8.21
N VAL A 162 3.67 -3.69 -9.13
CA VAL A 162 4.77 -4.60 -9.45
C VAL A 162 5.65 -4.83 -8.24
N GLY A 163 6.11 -3.75 -7.62
CA GLY A 163 7.00 -3.87 -6.47
C GLY A 163 6.35 -4.56 -5.27
N CYS A 164 5.06 -4.31 -4.99
CA CYS A 164 4.34 -5.03 -3.93
C CYS A 164 4.21 -6.52 -4.25
N SER A 165 3.95 -6.87 -5.51
CA SER A 165 3.84 -8.28 -5.93
C SER A 165 5.18 -9.01 -5.80
N LEU A 166 6.28 -8.39 -6.25
CA LEU A 166 7.65 -8.90 -6.09
C LEU A 166 8.00 -9.09 -4.62
N ALA A 167 7.70 -8.09 -3.78
CA ALA A 167 7.90 -8.16 -2.34
C ALA A 167 7.12 -9.33 -1.72
N MET A 168 5.87 -9.53 -2.13
CA MET A 168 5.06 -10.66 -1.66
C MET A 168 5.61 -12.02 -2.11
N ILE A 169 6.08 -12.15 -3.34
CA ILE A 169 6.70 -13.38 -3.85
C ILE A 169 8.01 -13.67 -3.10
N ALA A 170 8.85 -12.65 -2.88
CA ALA A 170 10.09 -12.77 -2.10
C ALA A 170 9.85 -13.33 -0.68
N THR A 171 8.69 -13.05 -0.06
CA THR A 171 8.37 -13.66 1.24
C THR A 171 8.20 -15.18 1.19
N THR A 172 8.08 -15.79 0.01
CA THR A 172 7.87 -17.23 -0.21
C THR A 172 9.04 -17.94 -0.88
N ASP A 173 9.91 -17.23 -1.60
CA ASP A 173 10.98 -17.85 -2.41
C ASP A 173 12.13 -18.46 -1.58
N VAL A 174 12.81 -19.45 -2.15
CA VAL A 174 14.02 -20.03 -1.55
C VAL A 174 15.18 -19.03 -1.61
N ASP A 175 15.30 -18.29 -2.72
CA ASP A 175 16.25 -17.20 -2.91
C ASP A 175 15.50 -15.90 -3.27
N PRO A 176 15.23 -15.02 -2.29
CA PRO A 176 14.44 -13.81 -2.51
C PRO A 176 15.23 -12.64 -3.12
N ALA A 177 16.56 -12.74 -3.19
CA ALA A 177 17.44 -11.58 -3.39
C ALA A 177 17.15 -10.80 -4.69
N SER A 178 16.87 -11.51 -5.78
CA SER A 178 16.57 -10.90 -7.08
C SER A 178 15.26 -10.08 -7.06
N HIS A 179 14.19 -10.65 -6.51
CA HIS A 179 12.89 -9.97 -6.39
C HIS A 179 12.94 -8.81 -5.37
N GLU A 180 13.71 -8.96 -4.29
CA GLU A 180 13.94 -7.87 -3.31
C GLU A 180 14.67 -6.69 -3.95
N LEU A 181 15.73 -6.97 -4.72
CA LEU A 181 16.49 -5.97 -5.44
C LEU A 181 15.62 -5.24 -6.47
N GLU A 182 14.85 -5.99 -7.28
CA GLU A 182 13.94 -5.38 -8.26
C GLU A 182 12.87 -4.51 -7.58
N SER A 183 12.28 -4.99 -6.47
CA SER A 183 11.34 -4.18 -5.67
C SER A 183 11.98 -2.89 -5.16
N MET A 184 13.24 -2.94 -4.70
CA MET A 184 13.97 -1.77 -4.21
C MET A 184 14.36 -0.80 -5.34
N ASN A 185 14.65 -1.30 -6.54
CA ASN A 185 14.85 -0.44 -7.72
C ASN A 185 13.59 0.37 -8.02
N LEU A 186 12.43 -0.28 -8.01
CA LEU A 186 11.13 0.37 -8.22
C LEU A 186 10.80 1.40 -7.12
N VAL A 187 11.22 1.16 -5.88
CA VAL A 187 11.12 2.18 -4.81
C VAL A 187 11.88 3.44 -5.22
N TYR A 188 13.15 3.31 -5.59
CA TYR A 188 13.96 4.47 -5.94
C TYR A 188 13.43 5.21 -7.18
N GLN A 189 13.03 4.48 -8.22
CA GLN A 189 12.39 5.08 -9.40
C GLN A 189 11.15 5.91 -9.00
N SER A 190 10.37 5.40 -8.05
CA SER A 190 9.20 6.10 -7.51
C SER A 190 9.59 7.36 -6.71
N LEU A 191 10.73 7.35 -6.01
CA LEU A 191 11.28 8.54 -5.35
C LEU A 191 11.67 9.62 -6.37
N CYS A 192 12.32 9.24 -7.47
CA CYS A 192 12.69 10.15 -8.55
C CYS A 192 11.45 10.78 -9.23
N ILE A 193 10.44 9.98 -9.53
CA ILE A 193 9.15 10.46 -10.07
C ILE A 193 8.47 11.41 -9.08
N THR A 194 8.46 11.05 -7.80
CA THR A 194 7.90 11.90 -6.72
C THR A 194 8.65 13.23 -6.63
N ALA A 195 9.98 13.23 -6.70
CA ALA A 195 10.78 14.46 -6.68
C ALA A 195 10.43 15.37 -7.87
N GLY A 196 10.27 14.82 -9.08
CA GLY A 196 9.83 15.59 -10.26
C GLY A 196 8.43 16.18 -10.11
N LEU A 197 7.48 15.41 -9.54
CA LEU A 197 6.14 15.92 -9.24
C LEU A 197 6.19 17.07 -8.22
N MET A 198 7.00 16.94 -7.17
CA MET A 198 7.14 17.97 -6.13
C MET A 198 7.80 19.26 -6.65
N GLU A 199 8.79 19.17 -7.55
CA GLU A 199 9.33 20.35 -8.25
C GLU A 199 8.25 21.04 -9.07
N SER A 200 7.49 20.30 -9.88
CA SER A 200 6.45 20.88 -10.74
C SER A 200 5.31 21.55 -9.96
N ARG A 201 4.99 21.04 -8.75
CA ARG A 201 3.97 21.62 -7.86
C ARG A 201 4.39 23.00 -7.33
N ASN A 202 5.68 23.22 -7.12
CA ASN A 202 6.18 24.53 -6.67
C ASN A 202 6.09 25.59 -7.78
N ASP A 203 6.16 25.17 -9.04
CA ASP A 203 6.08 26.06 -10.21
C ASP A 203 4.63 26.42 -10.59
N GLN A 204 3.64 25.60 -10.24
CA GLN A 204 2.21 25.79 -10.59
C GLN A 204 1.37 26.41 -9.46
N SER A 205 1.93 27.36 -8.71
CA SER A 205 1.39 27.90 -7.45
C SER A 205 -0.05 28.47 -7.47
N GLU A 206 -0.70 28.61 -8.62
CA GLU A 206 -2.07 29.14 -8.75
C GLU A 206 -3.19 28.08 -8.71
N ASN A 207 -2.90 26.78 -8.84
CA ASN A 207 -3.91 25.70 -8.79
C ASN A 207 -3.67 24.74 -7.62
N ARG A 208 -3.51 25.29 -6.41
CA ARG A 208 -3.54 24.48 -5.19
C ARG A 208 -4.97 23.95 -4.99
N ASP A 209 -5.16 22.68 -5.34
CA ASP A 209 -6.14 21.74 -4.79
C ASP A 209 -7.48 22.39 -4.39
N LYS A 210 -8.44 22.43 -5.31
CA LYS A 210 -9.83 22.64 -4.93
C LYS A 210 -10.24 21.47 -4.03
N PRO A 211 -10.65 21.70 -2.77
CA PRO A 211 -10.93 20.63 -1.80
C PRO A 211 -12.13 19.72 -2.19
N CYS A 212 -12.80 19.99 -3.31
CA CYS A 212 -13.96 19.24 -3.81
C CYS A 212 -13.75 18.60 -5.21
N ASP A 213 -12.60 18.82 -5.85
CA ASP A 213 -12.17 18.08 -7.06
C ASP A 213 -10.94 17.25 -6.62
N ALA A 214 -10.92 15.92 -6.51
CA ALA A 214 -11.77 14.89 -7.04
C ALA A 214 -11.49 13.62 -6.23
N ILE A 215 -12.37 12.64 -6.35
CA ILE A 215 -12.12 11.23 -6.01
C ILE A 215 -10.95 10.74 -6.90
N ARG A 216 -9.71 11.11 -6.57
CA ARG A 216 -8.50 10.76 -7.33
C ARG A 216 -7.41 10.35 -6.36
N MET A 217 -6.67 9.31 -6.73
CA MET A 217 -5.51 8.86 -5.96
C MET A 217 -4.39 9.89 -6.02
N GLY A 218 -4.16 10.56 -4.89
CA GLY A 218 -3.06 11.50 -4.70
C GLY A 218 -1.68 10.82 -4.59
N ILE A 219 -0.62 11.62 -4.69
CA ILE A 219 0.77 11.16 -4.65
C ILE A 219 1.10 10.52 -3.29
N SER A 220 0.51 11.03 -2.21
CA SER A 220 0.73 10.56 -0.83
C SER A 220 0.43 9.07 -0.66
N ILE A 221 -0.59 8.53 -1.34
CA ILE A 221 -0.90 7.09 -1.31
C ILE A 221 0.27 6.28 -1.84
N TYR A 222 0.83 6.66 -2.98
CA TYR A 222 1.93 5.92 -3.61
C TYR A 222 3.19 5.99 -2.73
N ILE A 223 3.52 7.16 -2.19
CA ILE A 223 4.66 7.34 -1.28
C ILE A 223 4.51 6.45 -0.04
N TYR A 224 3.30 6.43 0.55
CA TYR A 224 3.02 5.55 1.68
C TYR A 224 3.26 4.08 1.33
N GLN A 225 2.79 3.62 0.17
CA GLN A 225 2.91 2.22 -0.26
C GLN A 225 4.35 1.79 -0.56
N ILE A 226 5.16 2.64 -1.20
CA ILE A 226 6.59 2.33 -1.41
C ILE A 226 7.36 2.38 -0.09
N GLY A 227 6.99 3.29 0.83
CA GLY A 227 7.61 3.42 2.16
C GLY A 227 7.54 2.13 2.99
N ARG A 228 6.41 1.42 2.91
CA ARG A 228 6.19 0.11 3.55
C ARG A 228 7.21 -0.97 3.15
N ARG A 229 7.87 -0.82 2.00
CA ARG A 229 8.83 -1.79 1.45
C ARG A 229 10.28 -1.26 1.42
N CYS A 230 10.48 0.03 1.67
CA CYS A 230 11.79 0.67 1.64
C CYS A 230 12.59 0.47 2.93
N PHE A 231 13.80 -0.11 2.86
CA PHE A 231 14.68 -0.32 4.03
C PHE A 231 15.70 0.78 4.27
N SER A 232 16.06 1.53 3.23
CA SER A 232 17.05 2.59 3.33
C SER A 232 16.55 3.68 4.27
N ARG A 233 17.22 3.86 5.41
CA ARG A 233 16.86 4.87 6.42
C ARG A 233 16.83 6.28 5.82
N ALA A 234 17.75 6.58 4.93
CA ALA A 234 17.85 7.89 4.31
C ALA A 234 16.63 8.15 3.40
N TRP A 235 16.20 7.14 2.64
CA TRP A 235 15.00 7.22 1.81
C TRP A 235 13.72 7.27 2.63
N GLN A 236 13.65 6.50 3.72
CA GLN A 236 12.57 6.51 4.71
C GLN A 236 12.35 7.92 5.27
N GLN A 237 13.42 8.58 5.72
CA GLN A 237 13.37 9.95 6.23
C GLN A 237 12.91 10.95 5.16
N TRP A 238 13.41 10.81 3.94
CA TRP A 238 12.99 11.64 2.82
C TRP A 238 11.49 11.49 2.52
N MET A 239 10.98 10.25 2.43
CA MET A 239 9.55 10.00 2.20
C MET A 239 8.67 10.58 3.31
N ILE A 240 9.09 10.47 4.57
CA ILE A 240 8.37 11.09 5.70
C ILE A 240 8.32 12.61 5.53
N ALA A 241 9.44 13.24 5.19
CA ALA A 241 9.50 14.68 4.97
C ALA A 241 8.60 15.12 3.82
N ILE A 242 8.58 14.38 2.70
CA ILE A 242 7.71 14.67 1.57
C ILE A 242 6.23 14.50 1.94
N LEU A 243 5.85 13.40 2.60
CA LEU A 243 4.47 13.18 3.06
C LEU A 243 3.98 14.32 3.98
N ARG A 244 4.85 14.79 4.89
CA ARG A 244 4.55 15.98 5.73
C ARG A 244 4.42 17.25 4.90
N SER A 245 5.25 17.44 3.87
CA SER A 245 5.16 18.61 2.99
C SER A 245 3.89 18.61 2.11
N ILE A 246 3.38 17.43 1.75
CA ILE A 246 2.14 17.29 0.99
C ILE A 246 0.94 17.64 1.87
N GLY A 247 0.93 17.18 3.12
CA GLY A 247 -0.17 17.40 4.05
C GLY A 247 -1.43 16.65 3.65
N PRO A 248 -2.63 17.20 3.86
CA PRO A 248 -3.89 16.61 3.41
C PRO A 248 -4.00 16.64 1.87
N GLU A 249 -4.40 15.53 1.25
CA GLU A 249 -4.49 15.39 -0.21
C GLU A 249 -5.72 14.54 -0.59
N GLY A 250 -6.83 15.20 -0.92
CA GLY A 250 -8.10 14.53 -1.25
C GLY A 250 -8.59 13.65 -0.10
N LEU A 251 -8.78 12.35 -0.37
CA LEU A 251 -9.17 11.38 0.65
C LEU A 251 -7.98 10.87 1.49
N SER A 252 -6.75 11.23 1.15
CA SER A 252 -5.55 10.80 1.85
C SER A 252 -5.02 11.89 2.77
N ASN A 253 -4.32 11.47 3.81
CA ASN A 253 -3.67 12.38 4.74
C ASN A 253 -2.18 12.05 4.82
N GLY A 254 -1.36 12.90 4.19
CA GLY A 254 0.09 12.80 4.19
C GLY A 254 0.67 12.87 5.60
N PHE A 255 0.09 13.66 6.51
CA PHE A 255 0.52 13.71 7.90
C PHE A 255 0.31 12.37 8.62
N THR A 256 -0.89 11.80 8.52
CA THR A 256 -1.21 10.50 9.13
C THR A 256 -0.33 9.39 8.54
N SER A 257 -0.11 9.42 7.23
CA SER A 257 0.76 8.48 6.51
C SER A 257 2.21 8.59 6.98
N ALA A 258 2.72 9.82 7.15
CA ALA A 258 4.06 10.08 7.65
C ALA A 258 4.25 9.56 9.08
N ASN A 259 3.31 9.84 9.98
CA ASN A 259 3.36 9.38 11.38
C ASN A 259 3.29 7.85 11.46
N THR A 260 2.45 7.22 10.64
CA THR A 260 2.36 5.76 10.54
C THR A 260 3.69 5.13 10.11
N LEU A 261 4.34 5.68 9.08
CA LEU A 261 5.65 5.20 8.63
C LEU A 261 6.76 5.48 9.65
N GLU A 262 6.75 6.66 10.27
CA GLU A 262 7.74 7.04 11.28
C GLU A 262 7.72 6.08 12.49
N ILE A 263 6.54 5.77 13.02
CA ILE A 263 6.39 4.79 14.10
C ILE A 263 6.86 3.41 13.64
N MET A 264 6.47 2.97 12.44
CA MET A 264 6.91 1.69 11.87
C MET A 264 8.43 1.58 11.80
N PHE A 265 9.12 2.59 11.25
CA PHE A 265 10.57 2.57 11.11
C PHE A 265 11.28 2.62 12.47
N GLN A 266 10.73 3.36 13.44
CA GLN A 266 11.26 3.37 14.82
C GLN A 266 11.12 2.00 15.49
N LEU A 267 9.98 1.32 15.29
CA LEU A 267 9.77 -0.05 15.77
C LEU A 267 10.77 -1.01 15.11
N GLU A 268 10.90 -0.99 13.79
CA GLU A 268 11.86 -1.83 13.05
C GLU A 268 13.30 -1.61 13.50
N ALA A 269 13.71 -0.37 13.74
CA ALA A 269 15.04 -0.06 14.27
C ALA A 269 15.26 -0.68 15.66
N LYS A 270 14.27 -0.61 16.55
CA LYS A 270 14.34 -1.24 17.88
C LYS A 270 14.39 -2.77 17.78
N ILE A 271 13.54 -3.38 16.94
CA ILE A 271 13.54 -4.84 16.68
C ILE A 271 14.94 -5.30 16.24
N ARG A 272 15.56 -4.57 15.31
CA ARG A 272 16.89 -4.92 14.78
C ARG A 272 17.99 -4.81 15.84
N LEU A 273 17.99 -3.76 16.66
CA LEU A 273 18.98 -3.61 17.73
C LEU A 273 18.95 -4.83 18.67
N HIS A 274 17.76 -5.24 19.11
CA HIS A 274 17.60 -6.41 19.97
C HIS A 274 17.97 -7.74 19.29
N THR A 275 17.67 -7.90 18.01
CA THR A 275 17.97 -9.14 17.28
C THR A 275 19.48 -9.28 17.02
N THR A 276 20.17 -8.18 16.71
CA THR A 276 21.62 -8.17 16.50
C THR A 276 22.39 -8.42 17.79
N GLU A 277 21.92 -7.90 18.93
CA GLU A 277 22.49 -8.20 20.25
C GLU A 277 22.37 -9.70 20.62
N GLN A 278 21.36 -10.40 20.10
CA GLN A 278 21.14 -11.83 20.35
C GLN A 278 21.80 -12.75 19.32
N ARG A 279 22.08 -12.27 18.10
CA ARG A 279 22.64 -13.07 17.00
C ARG A 279 23.93 -12.41 16.48
N ASN A 280 25.05 -12.75 17.10
CA ASN A 280 26.38 -12.49 16.56
C ASN A 280 26.48 -13.19 15.18
N ASN A 281 26.67 -12.43 14.09
CA ASN A 281 27.03 -12.88 12.72
C ASN A 281 25.92 -12.98 11.65
N ILE A 282 24.81 -12.23 11.72
CA ILE A 282 23.97 -12.06 10.51
C ILE A 282 24.45 -10.82 9.74
N GLU A 283 25.12 -11.02 8.61
CA GLU A 283 25.32 -9.97 7.60
C GLU A 283 23.95 -9.61 7.01
N TYR A 284 23.32 -8.58 7.59
CA TYR A 284 22.16 -7.98 6.95
C TYR A 284 22.63 -7.26 5.70
N SER A 285 22.04 -7.60 4.55
CA SER A 285 22.07 -6.73 3.38
C SER A 285 21.73 -5.30 3.83
N PRO A 286 22.42 -4.26 3.32
CA PRO A 286 22.06 -2.87 3.62
C PRO A 286 20.61 -2.55 3.19
N LEU A 287 20.03 -3.41 2.36
CA LEU A 287 18.65 -3.34 1.88
C LEU A 287 17.65 -4.15 2.71
N GLY A 288 18.10 -4.92 3.71
CA GLY A 288 17.30 -5.81 4.56
C GLY A 288 16.42 -6.84 3.85
N CYS A 289 15.83 -7.79 4.57
CA CYS A 289 14.96 -8.82 4.00
C CYS A 289 13.50 -8.44 4.16
N ILE A 290 12.72 -8.37 3.06
CA ILE A 290 11.31 -7.94 3.02
C ILE A 290 10.44 -8.70 4.04
N ARG A 291 10.81 -9.95 4.36
CA ARG A 291 10.12 -10.78 5.37
C ARG A 291 10.14 -10.18 6.77
N ASP A 292 11.18 -9.41 7.10
CA ASP A 292 11.38 -8.83 8.42
C ASP A 292 10.65 -7.50 8.61
N ARG A 293 9.96 -7.00 7.57
CA ARG A 293 9.25 -5.72 7.62
C ARG A 293 7.97 -5.81 8.40
N LEU A 294 7.69 -4.74 9.12
CA LEU A 294 6.39 -4.52 9.70
C LEU A 294 5.41 -4.08 8.61
N ILE A 295 4.19 -4.58 8.71
CA ILE A 295 3.06 -4.18 7.89
C ILE A 295 2.16 -3.29 8.74
N PRO A 296 2.06 -2.00 8.42
CA PRO A 296 1.18 -1.09 9.14
C PRO A 296 -0.26 -1.24 8.61
N LEU A 297 -1.19 -1.41 9.55
CA LEU A 297 -2.62 -1.37 9.33
C LEU A 297 -3.17 -0.12 10.03
N LEU A 298 -3.31 0.96 9.27
CA LEU A 298 -3.95 2.18 9.72
C LEU A 298 -5.48 2.00 9.66
N LEU A 299 -6.15 2.26 10.78
CA LEU A 299 -7.61 2.27 10.84
C LEU A 299 -8.17 3.68 10.59
N PRO A 300 -9.43 3.79 10.14
CA PRO A 300 -10.11 5.08 10.04
C PRO A 300 -10.05 5.86 11.36
N PRO A 301 -9.96 7.19 11.31
CA PRO A 301 -9.88 8.01 12.51
C PRO A 301 -11.16 7.92 13.35
N GLY A 302 -10.99 8.07 14.67
CA GLY A 302 -12.08 8.08 15.63
C GLY A 302 -12.89 9.36 15.53
N SER A 303 -14.10 9.35 16.09
CA SER A 303 -14.96 10.54 16.15
C SER A 303 -14.31 11.72 16.89
N ASP A 304 -13.32 11.45 17.73
CA ASP A 304 -12.55 12.42 18.51
C ASP A 304 -11.20 12.79 17.87
N GLY A 305 -10.99 12.39 16.60
CA GLY A 305 -9.78 12.64 15.82
C GLY A 305 -8.59 11.72 16.15
N GLN A 306 -8.76 10.76 17.06
CA GLN A 306 -7.71 9.79 17.39
C GLN A 306 -7.36 8.93 16.16
N GLN A 307 -6.08 8.63 16.00
CA GLN A 307 -5.51 7.74 14.99
C GLN A 307 -5.06 6.42 15.63
N LEU A 308 -5.21 5.30 14.92
CA LEU A 308 -4.90 3.95 15.40
C LEU A 308 -4.25 3.16 14.29
N ALA A 309 -3.09 2.58 14.59
CA ALA A 309 -2.43 1.64 13.71
C ALA A 309 -1.99 0.39 14.45
N PHE A 310 -2.15 -0.75 13.79
CA PHE A 310 -1.52 -2.01 14.18
C PHE A 310 -0.29 -2.26 13.32
N TYR A 311 0.79 -2.74 13.92
CA TYR A 311 2.02 -3.10 13.21
C TYR A 311 2.21 -4.60 13.29
N LEU A 312 2.36 -5.22 12.14
CA LEU A 312 2.12 -6.64 11.94
C LEU A 312 3.36 -7.29 11.32
N ARG A 313 3.63 -8.56 11.58
CA ARG A 313 4.76 -9.27 10.97
C ARG A 313 4.37 -10.70 10.61
N TYR A 314 4.98 -11.26 9.56
CA TYR A 314 4.83 -12.68 9.26
C TYR A 314 5.60 -13.53 10.27
N ARG A 315 5.00 -14.63 10.74
CA ARG A 315 5.68 -15.61 11.60
C ARG A 315 6.59 -16.52 10.76
N ASN A 316 7.78 -16.84 11.30
CA ASN A 316 8.82 -17.62 10.63
C ASN A 316 8.87 -19.10 11.04
N ASP A 317 7.95 -19.59 11.89
CA ASP A 317 8.11 -20.93 12.47
C ASP A 317 7.67 -22.03 11.48
N GLU A 318 8.61 -22.91 11.12
CA GLU A 318 8.48 -24.04 10.18
C GLU A 318 7.70 -25.25 10.73
N VAL A 319 6.87 -25.08 11.77
CA VAL A 319 6.18 -26.21 12.41
C VAL A 319 4.68 -26.00 12.30
N ASP A 320 4.05 -26.91 11.55
CA ASP A 320 2.61 -27.03 11.29
C ASP A 320 1.96 -26.00 10.37
N GLY A 321 2.14 -26.23 9.06
CA GLY A 321 1.06 -26.60 8.11
C GLY A 321 -0.16 -25.68 7.89
N SER A 322 -0.40 -24.69 8.74
CA SER A 322 -1.35 -23.62 8.49
C SER A 322 -0.58 -22.46 7.87
N GLU A 323 -1.05 -21.97 6.73
CA GLU A 323 -0.41 -20.86 6.03
C GLU A 323 -0.13 -19.68 6.97
N ARG A 324 1.13 -19.52 7.35
CA ARG A 324 1.83 -18.27 7.70
C ARG A 324 1.00 -17.27 8.50
N ALA A 325 0.75 -17.55 9.79
CA ALA A 325 0.07 -16.61 10.67
C ALA A 325 0.78 -15.24 10.70
N VAL A 326 0.03 -14.17 10.42
CA VAL A 326 0.47 -12.79 10.69
C VAL A 326 0.27 -12.53 12.18
N GLU A 327 1.24 -11.90 12.83
CA GLU A 327 1.18 -11.57 14.25
C GLU A 327 1.15 -10.06 14.47
N VAL A 328 0.45 -9.62 15.52
CA VAL A 328 0.46 -8.22 15.95
C VAL A 328 1.71 -7.98 16.81
N VAL A 329 2.62 -7.16 16.30
CA VAL A 329 3.86 -6.78 16.98
C VAL A 329 3.66 -5.56 17.88
N ALA A 330 2.88 -4.59 17.42
CA ALA A 330 2.56 -3.40 18.20
C ALA A 330 1.21 -2.79 17.84
N LYS A 331 0.65 -2.03 18.79
CA LYS A 331 -0.50 -1.14 18.61
C LYS A 331 -0.06 0.29 18.94
N ALA A 332 -0.32 1.24 18.06
CA ALA A 332 -0.12 2.65 18.34
C ALA A 332 -1.43 3.42 18.24
N THR A 333 -1.66 4.31 19.20
CA THR A 333 -2.74 5.30 19.18
C THR A 333 -2.17 6.69 19.40
N TRP A 334 -2.58 7.66 18.57
CA TRP A 334 -2.08 9.03 18.68
C TRP A 334 -3.15 10.06 18.34
N LYS A 335 -2.96 11.29 18.83
CA LYS A 335 -3.63 12.48 18.29
C LYS A 335 -2.60 13.33 17.58
N GLN A 336 -3.02 13.99 16.52
CA GLN A 336 -2.17 14.90 15.76
C GLN A 336 -2.89 16.23 15.53
N ASP A 337 -2.12 17.31 15.53
CA ASP A 337 -2.64 18.65 15.24
C ASP A 337 -2.90 18.84 13.72
N ILE A 338 -3.37 20.03 13.34
CA ILE A 338 -3.66 20.39 11.95
C ILE A 338 -2.41 20.41 11.04
N PHE A 339 -1.22 20.44 11.63
CA PHE A 339 0.07 20.40 10.94
C PHE A 339 0.69 19.00 10.96
N GLY A 340 -0.05 18.01 11.47
CA GLY A 340 0.39 16.62 11.52
C GLY A 340 1.35 16.28 12.66
N LYS A 341 1.61 17.21 13.58
CA LYS A 341 2.48 16.94 14.73
C LYS A 341 1.72 16.07 15.73
N MET A 342 2.31 14.95 16.13
CA MET A 342 1.74 14.08 17.17
C MET A 342 1.76 14.80 18.52
N GLU A 343 0.59 15.04 19.11
CA GLU A 343 0.41 15.66 20.43
C GLU A 343 0.54 14.63 21.55
N SER A 344 0.08 13.41 21.29
CA SER A 344 0.17 12.26 22.19
C SER A 344 0.42 11.00 21.38
N LEU A 345 1.24 10.09 21.91
CA LEU A 345 1.49 8.77 21.33
C LEU A 345 1.49 7.74 22.46
N GLU A 346 0.57 6.79 22.38
CA GLU A 346 0.57 5.58 23.18
C GLU A 346 0.98 4.42 22.28
N LEU A 347 2.06 3.73 22.65
CA LEU A 347 2.63 2.64 21.87
C LEU A 347 2.77 1.39 22.73
N ASN A 348 1.94 0.39 22.45
CA ASN A 348 1.93 -0.90 23.10
C ASN A 348 2.70 -1.90 22.23
N VAL A 349 3.87 -2.37 22.70
CA VAL A 349 4.72 -3.33 21.99
C VAL A 349 4.61 -4.71 22.62
N TYR A 350 4.22 -5.71 21.83
CA TYR A 350 3.95 -7.09 22.28
C TYR A 350 5.14 -8.04 22.04
N GLU A 351 6.26 -7.52 21.57
CA GLU A 351 7.50 -8.29 21.39
C GLU A 351 8.37 -8.19 22.65
N ALA A 352 8.49 -9.31 23.36
CA ALA A 352 9.11 -9.42 24.68
C ALA A 352 10.55 -8.92 24.76
N GLY A 353 11.28 -8.90 23.63
CA GLY A 353 12.64 -8.37 23.57
C GLY A 353 12.73 -6.84 23.55
N ILE A 354 11.62 -6.14 23.26
CA ILE A 354 11.59 -4.69 22.97
C ILE A 354 10.86 -3.93 24.08
N SER A 355 9.87 -4.56 24.69
CA SER A 355 9.27 -4.04 25.90
C SER A 355 10.27 -4.28 27.04
N GLY A 356 11.03 -3.25 27.44
CA GLY A 356 11.81 -3.29 28.69
C GLY A 356 10.96 -3.47 29.97
N HIS A 357 9.69 -3.83 29.83
CA HIS A 357 8.72 -4.19 30.86
C HIS A 357 8.21 -5.60 30.51
N GLY A 358 8.04 -6.44 31.53
CA GLY A 358 7.73 -7.85 31.40
C GLY A 358 6.62 -8.15 30.39
N ILE A 359 6.73 -9.34 29.78
CA ILE A 359 5.82 -9.91 28.77
C ILE A 359 4.36 -9.47 29.05
N LEU A 360 3.81 -8.60 28.20
CA LEU A 360 2.37 -8.33 28.18
C LEU A 360 1.65 -9.67 27.93
N GLN A 361 0.70 -10.02 28.81
CA GLN A 361 0.29 -11.40 29.03
C GLN A 361 -0.47 -12.09 27.88
N GLU A 362 -0.96 -11.40 26.84
CA GLU A 362 -1.56 -12.07 25.67
C GLU A 362 -1.27 -11.25 24.39
N ARG A 363 -0.66 -11.88 23.37
CA ARG A 363 -0.39 -11.27 22.06
C ARG A 363 -1.62 -11.44 21.16
N PRO A 364 -2.28 -10.36 20.70
CA PRO A 364 -3.40 -10.50 19.77
C PRO A 364 -2.98 -11.16 18.45
N ARG A 365 -3.76 -12.12 17.96
CA ARG A 365 -3.56 -12.70 16.63
C ARG A 365 -4.19 -11.81 15.57
N ALA A 366 -3.51 -11.67 14.43
CA ALA A 366 -4.02 -10.93 13.27
C ALA A 366 -5.41 -11.41 12.85
N LEU A 367 -5.58 -12.72 12.73
CA LEU A 367 -6.82 -13.31 12.24
C LEU A 367 -8.02 -12.95 13.14
N ALA A 368 -7.82 -12.94 14.47
CA ALA A 368 -8.85 -12.56 15.43
C ALA A 368 -9.23 -11.08 15.29
N LEU A 369 -8.22 -10.19 15.18
CA LEU A 369 -8.43 -8.76 14.94
C LEU A 369 -9.25 -8.53 13.66
N PHE A 370 -8.92 -9.25 12.58
CA PHE A 370 -9.64 -9.15 11.32
C PHE A 370 -11.10 -9.58 11.42
N HIS A 371 -11.37 -10.77 11.98
CA HIS A 371 -12.72 -11.31 12.03
C HIS A 371 -13.66 -10.42 12.82
N SER A 372 -13.17 -9.83 13.89
CA SER A 372 -13.96 -8.91 14.68
C SER A 372 -14.16 -7.56 14.01
N TRP A 373 -13.11 -6.98 13.44
CA TRP A 373 -13.24 -5.78 12.63
C TRP A 373 -14.29 -5.98 11.53
N ARG A 374 -14.26 -7.12 10.85
CA ARG A 374 -15.25 -7.50 9.84
C ARG A 374 -16.65 -7.64 10.43
N SER A 375 -16.79 -8.34 11.55
CA SER A 375 -18.07 -8.48 12.26
C SER A 375 -18.66 -7.13 12.64
N GLU A 376 -17.86 -6.16 13.07
CA GLU A 376 -18.35 -4.82 13.38
C GLU A 376 -18.76 -4.07 12.10
N VAL A 377 -17.96 -4.13 11.04
CA VAL A 377 -18.34 -3.55 9.74
C VAL A 377 -19.67 -4.11 9.23
N ASP A 378 -19.87 -5.43 9.34
CA ASP A 378 -21.11 -6.10 8.94
C ASP A 378 -22.33 -5.62 9.75
N LYS A 379 -22.11 -5.09 10.98
CA LYS A 379 -23.14 -4.44 11.81
C LYS A 379 -23.34 -2.95 11.49
N GLY A 380 -22.70 -2.44 10.44
CA GLY A 380 -22.79 -1.04 10.01
C GLY A 380 -21.76 -0.10 10.66
N TRP A 381 -20.71 -0.66 11.26
CA TRP A 381 -19.63 0.15 11.81
C TRP A 381 -18.67 0.63 10.70
N HIS A 382 -18.21 1.88 10.82
CA HIS A 382 -17.35 2.52 9.83
C HIS A 382 -16.16 3.30 10.47
N GLY A 383 -15.79 2.98 11.73
CA GLY A 383 -14.95 3.83 12.59
C GLY A 383 -13.84 3.14 13.38
N TYR A 384 -13.88 3.21 14.73
CA TYR A 384 -12.95 2.56 15.69
C TYR A 384 -13.59 1.37 16.41
N LEU A 385 -12.90 0.22 16.50
CA LEU A 385 -13.47 -0.97 17.15
C LEU A 385 -13.94 -0.55 18.54
N PRO A 386 -15.17 -0.88 18.95
CA PRO A 386 -15.64 -0.53 20.29
C PRO A 386 -14.61 -0.96 21.35
N LYS A 387 -14.45 -0.17 22.41
CA LYS A 387 -13.38 -0.40 23.39
C LYS A 387 -13.51 -1.79 24.03
N ASP A 388 -14.73 -2.25 24.29
CA ASP A 388 -15.06 -3.60 24.73
C ASP A 388 -14.61 -4.69 23.75
N VAL A 389 -14.73 -4.44 22.44
CA VAL A 389 -14.22 -5.34 21.39
C VAL A 389 -12.69 -5.35 21.38
N GLN A 390 -12.06 -4.17 21.51
CA GLN A 390 -10.60 -4.06 21.62
C GLN A 390 -10.04 -4.75 22.87
N ASP A 391 -10.69 -4.53 24.01
CA ASP A 391 -10.32 -5.07 25.32
C ASP A 391 -10.57 -6.59 25.35
N GLY A 392 -11.61 -7.08 24.65
CA GLY A 392 -11.87 -8.51 24.46
C GLY A 392 -10.73 -9.29 23.80
N PHE A 393 -9.92 -8.65 22.94
CA PHE A 393 -8.70 -9.28 22.38
C PHE A 393 -7.59 -9.50 23.38
N LEU A 394 -7.56 -8.73 24.46
CA LEU A 394 -6.52 -8.78 25.49
C LEU A 394 -6.83 -9.81 26.59
N VAL A 395 -7.97 -10.52 26.47
CA VAL A 395 -8.50 -11.47 27.47
C VAL A 395 -8.69 -12.88 26.90
N MET A 396 -8.54 -13.06 25.59
CA MET A 396 -8.80 -14.31 24.88
C MET A 396 -7.58 -15.27 24.84
N GLU A 397 -7.08 -15.69 25.98
CA GLU A 397 -6.42 -17.00 26.14
C GLU A 397 -6.71 -17.69 27.50
N LYS A 398 -7.65 -17.18 28.31
CA LYS A 398 -8.04 -17.82 29.58
C LYS A 398 -9.08 -18.94 29.50
N VAL A 399 -9.67 -19.21 28.33
CA VAL A 399 -10.80 -20.16 28.23
C VAL A 399 -10.45 -21.47 27.50
N SER A 400 -9.31 -21.56 26.82
CA SER A 400 -8.92 -22.76 26.04
C SER A 400 -8.08 -23.79 26.81
N HIS A 401 -7.78 -23.57 28.10
CA HIS A 401 -7.05 -24.53 28.95
C HIS A 401 -7.85 -25.10 30.13
N THR A 402 -9.17 -24.90 30.13
CA THR A 402 -10.09 -25.61 31.03
C THR A 402 -11.31 -26.10 30.24
N ALA A 403 -11.10 -27.14 29.43
CA ALA A 403 -12.16 -28.05 28.98
C ALA A 403 -11.53 -29.41 28.68
#